data_AF-A0A962DYU7-F1
#
_entry.id   AF-A0A962DYU7-F1
#
_cell.length_a   1.000
_cell.length_b   1.000
_cell.length_c   1.000
_cell.angle_alpha   90.00
_cell.angle_beta   90.00
_cell.angle_gamma   90.00
#
_symmetry.space_group_name_H-M   'P 1'
#
loop_
_entity.id
_entity.type
_entity.pdbx_description
1 polymer ?
#
loop_
_entity_poly.entity_id
_entity_poly.type
_entity_poly.pdbx_seq_one_letter_code
_entity_poly.pdbx_strand_id
1 'polypeptide(L)'
;MKVVKETDVEKKDEAIIQSDQIIHLTNHSPGGGRKNKYANKDLRMVTIYREDKKPMKILTNDFDRSAIEIANLYKQRWQIELFFKWIKQKLKLKTYFGQSENAIRIQIYTALISYLLMKLMQKASKGWSKLIDLQTWLQHGLFIKDSINTDYYRRRREKQMLIDKLQTTLEFA
;
A
#
# COMPACT_ATOMS: atom_id res chain seq x y z
N MET A 1 -3.08 35.47 -9.26
CA MET A 1 -2.48 34.33 -9.97
C MET A 1 -2.41 34.71 -11.43
N LYS A 2 -1.24 34.54 -12.06
CA LYS A 2 -1.05 34.83 -13.48
C LYS A 2 -0.66 33.55 -14.20
N VAL A 3 -1.28 33.27 -15.34
CA VAL A 3 -0.85 32.19 -16.24
C VAL A 3 0.29 32.76 -17.08
N VAL A 4 1.44 32.09 -17.03
CA VAL A 4 2.67 32.47 -17.74
C VAL A 4 2.73 31.79 -19.09
N LYS A 5 2.34 30.51 -19.16
CA LYS A 5 2.34 29.72 -20.38
C LYS A 5 1.27 28.64 -20.30
N GLU A 6 0.62 28.35 -21.41
CA GLU A 6 -0.26 27.19 -21.57
C GLU A 6 0.47 26.17 -22.45
N THR A 7 0.45 24.90 -22.05
CA THR A 7 1.09 23.81 -22.78
C THR A 7 -0.02 23.01 -23.45
N ASP A 8 0.16 22.70 -24.73
CA ASP A 8 -0.80 21.89 -25.47
C ASP A 8 -0.86 20.48 -24.87
N VAL A 9 -2.09 20.04 -24.58
CA VAL A 9 -2.36 18.69 -24.10
C VAL A 9 -2.40 17.74 -25.31
N GLU A 10 -1.80 16.57 -25.19
CA GLU A 10 -1.88 15.56 -26.25
C GLU A 10 -3.34 15.14 -26.49
N LYS A 11 -3.74 15.03 -27.77
CA LYS A 11 -5.13 14.72 -28.20
C LYS A 11 -5.74 13.47 -27.56
N LYS A 12 -4.91 12.55 -27.07
CA LYS A 12 -5.34 11.29 -26.44
C LYS A 12 -5.80 11.49 -25.00
N ASP A 13 -5.35 12.55 -24.34
CA ASP A 13 -5.54 12.81 -22.91
C ASP A 13 -6.55 13.94 -22.62
N GLU A 14 -7.06 14.61 -23.67
CA GLU A 14 -8.05 15.69 -23.58
C GLU A 14 -9.33 15.29 -22.84
N ALA A 15 -9.70 14.00 -22.85
CA ALA A 15 -10.87 13.51 -22.11
C ALA A 15 -10.70 13.59 -20.57
N ILE A 16 -9.46 13.60 -20.08
CA ILE A 16 -9.14 13.56 -18.65
C ILE A 16 -8.55 14.91 -18.18
N ILE A 17 -7.79 15.58 -19.03
CA ILE A 17 -7.03 16.79 -18.70
C ILE A 17 -7.67 17.99 -19.39
N GLN A 18 -8.13 18.96 -18.59
CA GLN A 18 -8.76 20.17 -19.09
C GLN A 18 -7.75 21.26 -19.45
N SER A 19 -6.69 21.40 -18.65
CA SER A 19 -5.64 22.39 -18.94
C SER A 19 -4.32 22.02 -18.27
N ASP A 20 -3.24 22.43 -18.90
CA ASP A 20 -1.89 22.35 -18.37
C ASP A 20 -1.20 23.70 -18.52
N GLN A 21 -0.94 24.36 -17.39
CA GLN A 21 -0.56 25.77 -17.36
C GLN A 21 0.62 25.98 -16.43
N ILE A 22 1.62 26.74 -16.87
CA ILE A 22 2.64 27.31 -15.99
C ILE A 22 2.07 28.60 -15.39
N ILE A 23 2.12 28.69 -14.07
CA ILE A 23 1.47 29.73 -13.28
C ILE A 23 2.50 30.42 -12.38
N HIS A 24 2.22 31.69 -12.11
CA HIS A 24 2.97 32.51 -11.16
C HIS A 24 2.04 33.01 -10.06
N LEU A 25 2.46 32.81 -8.81
CA LEU A 25 1.68 33.19 -7.63
C LEU A 25 1.95 34.65 -7.25
N THR A 26 1.08 35.55 -7.71
CA THR A 26 1.18 36.99 -7.45
C THR A 26 1.05 37.40 -5.98
N ASN A 27 0.59 36.51 -5.10
CA ASN A 27 0.39 36.85 -3.69
C ASN A 27 1.63 36.48 -2.86
N HIS A 28 2.39 37.50 -2.47
CA HIS A 28 3.59 37.35 -1.63
C HIS A 28 3.27 37.13 -0.15
N SER A 29 2.08 37.53 0.30
CA SER A 29 1.67 37.48 1.72
C SER A 29 0.24 36.95 1.83
N PRO A 30 0.04 35.61 1.84
CA PRO A 30 -1.27 34.96 1.87
C PRO A 30 -2.06 35.10 3.19
N GLY A 31 -1.85 36.18 3.94
CA GLY A 31 -2.49 36.47 5.23
C GLY A 31 -1.68 35.97 6.44
N GLY A 32 -1.89 36.61 7.59
CA GLY A 32 -1.30 36.22 8.87
C GLY A 32 0.22 36.41 8.98
N GLY A 33 0.79 37.39 8.27
CA GLY A 33 2.23 37.74 8.33
C GLY A 33 3.17 36.70 7.70
N ARG A 34 2.65 35.61 7.11
CA ARG A 34 3.46 34.57 6.48
C ARG A 34 3.88 35.00 5.08
N LYS A 35 5.18 34.90 4.77
CA LYS A 35 5.70 35.06 3.41
C LYS A 35 5.47 33.79 2.60
N ASN A 36 4.94 33.96 1.39
CA ASN A 36 4.78 32.85 0.46
C ASN A 36 6.14 32.44 -0.15
N LYS A 37 6.61 31.24 0.18
CA LYS A 37 7.89 30.68 -0.30
C LYS A 37 7.91 30.43 -1.82
N TYR A 38 6.75 30.42 -2.45
CA TYR A 38 6.57 30.14 -3.88
C TYR A 38 6.19 31.38 -4.69
N ALA A 39 6.11 32.57 -4.07
CA ALA A 39 5.66 33.77 -4.77
C ALA A 39 6.58 34.20 -5.93
N ASN A 40 7.86 33.84 -5.87
CA ASN A 40 8.84 34.15 -6.92
C ASN A 40 9.20 32.93 -7.77
N LYS A 41 8.43 31.84 -7.67
CA LYS A 41 8.70 30.60 -8.40
C LYS A 41 7.56 30.29 -9.33
N ASP A 42 7.92 29.90 -10.54
CA ASP A 42 6.95 29.33 -11.48
C ASP A 42 6.58 27.94 -11.01
N LEU A 43 5.30 27.61 -11.18
CA LEU A 43 4.73 26.33 -10.82
C LEU A 43 3.86 25.85 -11.98
N ARG A 44 3.71 24.54 -12.14
CA ARG A 44 2.80 23.98 -13.12
C ARG A 44 1.49 23.60 -12.46
N MET A 45 0.38 23.99 -13.08
CA MET A 45 -0.96 23.68 -12.67
C MET A 45 -1.62 22.79 -13.72
N VAL A 46 -1.95 21.57 -13.32
CA VAL A 46 -2.69 20.62 -14.14
C VAL A 46 -4.14 20.57 -13.64
N THR A 47 -5.09 20.85 -14.52
CA THR A 47 -6.53 20.80 -14.22
C THR A 47 -7.12 19.50 -14.79
N ILE A 48 -7.70 18.68 -13.93
CA ILE A 48 -8.27 17.37 -14.28
C ILE A 48 -9.80 17.46 -14.27
N TYR A 49 -10.41 16.97 -15.35
CA TYR A 49 -11.86 16.86 -15.48
C TYR A 49 -12.43 15.81 -14.54
N ARG A 50 -13.64 16.07 -14.03
CA ARG A 50 -14.44 15.13 -13.25
C ARG A 50 -15.91 15.33 -13.62
N GLU A 51 -16.57 14.27 -14.05
CA GLU A 51 -17.96 14.32 -14.55
C GLU A 51 -18.93 14.98 -13.55
N ASP A 52 -18.83 14.67 -12.25
CA ASP A 52 -19.78 15.16 -11.23
C ASP A 52 -19.15 16.01 -10.11
N LYS A 53 -17.93 16.51 -10.31
CA LYS A 53 -17.21 17.23 -9.24
C LYS A 53 -16.51 18.45 -9.80
N LYS A 54 -16.23 19.41 -8.91
CA LYS A 54 -15.36 20.54 -9.25
C LYS A 54 -14.03 19.99 -9.81
N PRO A 55 -13.52 20.60 -10.90
CA PRO A 55 -12.29 20.15 -11.54
C PRO A 55 -11.15 20.22 -10.53
N MET A 56 -10.33 19.18 -10.52
CA MET A 56 -9.23 19.07 -9.59
C MET A 56 -8.03 19.81 -10.16
N LYS A 57 -7.54 20.81 -9.44
CA LYS A 57 -6.31 21.53 -9.79
C LYS A 57 -5.16 20.98 -8.97
N ILE A 58 -4.16 20.43 -9.65
CA ILE A 58 -2.92 19.93 -9.05
C ILE A 58 -1.85 20.97 -9.32
N LEU A 59 -1.11 21.35 -8.28
CA LEU A 59 0.04 22.23 -8.37
C LEU A 59 1.31 21.41 -8.18
N THR A 60 2.24 21.49 -9.12
CA THR A 60 3.49 20.72 -9.10
C THR A 60 4.68 21.58 -9.49
N ASN A 61 5.86 21.18 -9.01
CA ASN A 61 7.16 21.70 -9.43
C ASN A 61 7.82 20.79 -10.49
N ASP A 62 7.13 19.74 -10.94
CA ASP A 62 7.56 18.82 -11.98
C ASP A 62 7.10 19.35 -13.36
N PHE A 63 8.05 19.80 -14.16
CA PHE A 63 7.82 20.33 -15.50
C PHE A 63 8.11 19.32 -16.61
N ASP A 64 8.77 18.21 -16.29
CA ASP A 64 9.30 17.26 -17.28
C ASP A 64 8.27 16.19 -17.64
N ARG A 65 7.47 15.75 -16.66
CA ARG A 65 6.45 14.71 -16.86
C ARG A 65 5.28 15.18 -17.70
N SER A 66 4.55 14.26 -18.32
CA SER A 66 3.29 14.60 -18.95
C SER A 66 2.20 14.90 -17.90
N ALA A 67 1.21 15.70 -18.29
CA ALA A 67 0.11 16.06 -17.39
C ALA A 67 -0.69 14.82 -16.93
N ILE A 68 -0.76 13.76 -17.75
CA ILE A 68 -1.44 12.49 -17.40
C ILE A 68 -0.65 11.70 -16.36
N GLU A 69 0.68 11.70 -16.45
CA GLU A 69 1.55 11.07 -15.44
C GLU A 69 1.39 11.75 -14.08
N ILE A 70 1.34 13.09 -14.06
CA ILE A 70 1.09 13.87 -12.84
C ILE A 70 -0.29 13.51 -12.25
N ALA A 71 -1.33 13.42 -13.09
CA ALA A 71 -2.66 13.00 -12.67
C ALA A 71 -2.65 11.58 -12.06
N ASN A 72 -1.95 10.63 -12.69
CA ASN A 72 -1.83 9.26 -12.23
C ASN A 72 -1.03 9.15 -10.91
N LEU A 73 0.06 9.90 -10.76
CA LEU A 73 0.81 10.00 -9.51
C LEU A 73 -0.06 10.55 -8.38
N TYR A 74 -0.85 11.58 -8.66
CA TYR A 74 -1.78 12.12 -7.67
C TYR A 74 -2.89 11.12 -7.30
N LYS A 75 -3.33 10.29 -8.26
CA LYS A 75 -4.26 9.17 -7.98
C LYS A 75 -3.62 8.14 -7.03
N GLN A 76 -2.32 7.85 -7.18
CA GLN A 76 -1.60 6.95 -6.27
C GLN A 76 -1.52 7.48 -4.83
N ARG A 77 -1.66 8.79 -4.60
CA ARG A 77 -1.74 9.36 -3.24
C ARG A 77 -2.84 8.70 -2.39
N TRP A 78 -3.95 8.29 -3.00
CA TRP A 78 -5.04 7.57 -2.31
C TRP A 78 -4.61 6.19 -1.80
N GLN A 79 -3.66 5.53 -2.47
CA GLN A 79 -3.14 4.24 -2.03
C GLN A 79 -2.41 4.36 -0.69
N ILE A 80 -1.76 5.50 -0.44
CA ILE A 80 -1.10 5.79 0.85
C ILE A 80 -2.15 5.90 1.97
N GLU A 81 -3.28 6.56 1.71
CA GLU A 81 -4.37 6.64 2.69
C GLU A 81 -4.97 5.27 2.99
N LEU A 82 -5.19 4.44 1.97
CA LEU A 82 -5.65 3.07 2.12
C LEU A 82 -4.65 2.20 2.89
N PHE A 83 -3.35 2.38 2.64
CA PHE A 83 -2.28 1.72 3.37
C PHE A 83 -2.31 2.08 4.86
N PHE A 84 -2.37 3.36 5.21
CA PHE A 84 -2.46 3.78 6.61
C PHE A 84 -3.77 3.36 7.27
N LYS A 85 -4.88 3.37 6.54
CA LYS A 85 -6.15 2.81 7.00
C LYS A 85 -6.00 1.32 7.34
N TRP A 86 -5.36 0.56 6.45
CA TRP A 86 -5.10 -0.86 6.65
C TRP A 86 -4.22 -1.10 7.89
N ILE A 87 -3.09 -0.39 8.03
CA ILE A 87 -2.20 -0.52 9.19
C ILE A 87 -2.98 -0.25 10.48
N LYS A 88 -3.68 0.88 10.56
CA LYS A 88 -4.43 1.26 11.77
C LYS A 88 -5.52 0.24 12.13
N GLN A 89 -6.15 -0.38 11.14
CA GLN A 89 -7.21 -1.36 11.36
C GLN A 89 -6.67 -2.77 11.69
N LYS A 90 -5.63 -3.22 10.99
CA LYS A 90 -5.19 -4.61 11.02
C LYS A 90 -4.07 -4.88 12.01
N LEU A 91 -3.23 -3.89 12.32
CA LEU A 91 -2.10 -4.03 13.24
C LEU A 91 -2.36 -3.43 14.63
N LYS A 92 -3.64 -3.18 14.97
CA LYS A 92 -4.10 -2.68 16.27
C LYS A 92 -3.32 -1.47 16.82
N LEU A 93 -2.83 -0.58 15.94
CA LEU A 93 -2.21 0.70 16.34
C LEU A 93 -3.17 1.67 17.05
N LYS A 94 -4.41 1.27 17.33
CA LYS A 94 -5.40 2.11 18.02
C LYS A 94 -5.22 2.13 19.54
N THR A 95 -4.62 1.10 20.11
CA THR A 95 -4.33 1.02 21.55
C THR A 95 -2.83 1.13 21.75
N TYR A 96 -2.39 2.19 22.41
CA TYR A 96 -0.97 2.39 22.74
C TYR A 96 -0.58 1.47 23.89
N PHE A 97 0.53 0.75 23.76
CA PHE A 97 1.08 -0.08 24.85
C PHE A 97 1.82 0.76 25.90
N GLY A 98 2.15 2.01 25.58
CA GLY A 98 2.76 2.98 26.47
C GLY A 98 2.60 4.40 25.94
N GLN A 99 2.64 5.40 26.82
CA GLN A 99 2.46 6.81 26.47
C GLN A 99 3.77 7.54 26.15
N SER A 100 4.93 6.90 26.34
CA SER A 100 6.22 7.52 26.02
C SER A 100 6.45 7.60 24.51
N GLU A 101 7.17 8.63 24.07
CA GLU A 101 7.49 8.82 22.65
C GLU A 101 8.22 7.59 22.08
N ASN A 102 9.15 7.01 22.83
CA ASN A 102 9.88 5.82 22.43
C ASN A 102 8.97 4.60 22.28
N ALA A 103 8.00 4.41 23.18
CA ALA A 103 7.04 3.31 23.08
C ALA A 103 6.19 3.43 21.79
N ILE A 104 5.75 4.65 21.47
CA ILE A 104 5.00 4.93 20.24
C ILE A 104 5.86 4.67 18.99
N ARG A 105 7.11 5.15 18.97
CA ARG A 105 8.05 4.93 17.86
C ARG A 105 8.28 3.44 17.62
N ILE A 106 8.57 2.67 18.67
CA ILE A 106 8.76 1.21 18.59
C ILE A 106 7.49 0.54 18.06
N GLN A 107 6.31 0.93 18.54
CA GLN A 107 5.03 0.36 18.09
C GLN A 107 4.80 0.59 16.59
N ILE A 108 5.13 1.79 16.08
CA ILE A 108 5.05 2.10 14.65
C ILE A 108 6.06 1.27 13.85
N TYR A 109 7.32 1.19 14.29
CA TYR A 109 8.35 0.41 13.59
C TYR A 109 8.00 -1.07 13.54
N THR A 110 7.58 -1.68 14.65
CA THR A 110 7.16 -3.08 14.68
C THR A 110 5.97 -3.34 13.75
N ALA A 111 5.00 -2.42 13.67
CA ALA A 111 3.88 -2.54 12.73
C ALA A 111 4.34 -2.49 11.26
N LEU A 112 5.25 -1.57 10.92
CA LEU A 112 5.81 -1.48 9.56
C LEU A 112 6.61 -2.73 9.18
N ILE A 113 7.46 -3.23 10.09
CA ILE A 113 8.23 -4.47 9.89
C ILE A 113 7.28 -5.65 9.69
N SER A 114 6.24 -5.76 10.52
CA SER A 114 5.24 -6.84 10.43
C SER A 114 4.52 -6.83 9.08
N TYR A 115 4.14 -5.65 8.58
CA TYR A 115 3.56 -5.50 7.25
C TYR A 115 4.49 -5.97 6.13
N LEU A 116 5.77 -5.57 6.19
CA LEU A 116 6.77 -5.98 5.18
C LEU A 116 6.96 -7.50 5.18
N LEU A 117 7.06 -8.12 6.35
CA LEU A 117 7.17 -9.57 6.48
C LEU A 117 5.94 -10.29 5.91
N MET A 118 4.72 -9.80 6.21
CA MET A 118 3.50 -10.34 5.62
C MET A 118 3.47 -10.21 4.10
N LYS A 119 3.95 -9.09 3.55
CA LYS A 119 4.05 -8.89 2.10
C LYS A 119 5.06 -9.82 1.45
N LEU A 120 6.22 -10.03 2.08
CA LEU A 120 7.22 -11.00 1.60
C LEU A 120 6.66 -12.42 1.63
N MET A 121 5.97 -12.80 2.71
CA MET A 121 5.34 -14.11 2.83
C MET A 121 4.22 -14.30 1.81
N GLN A 122 3.40 -13.27 1.54
CA GLN A 122 2.42 -13.28 0.45
C GLN A 122 3.09 -13.53 -0.90
N LYS A 123 4.23 -12.86 -1.18
CA LYS A 123 4.96 -13.04 -2.44
C LYS A 123 5.59 -14.43 -2.57
N ALA A 124 6.08 -14.99 -1.47
CA ALA A 124 6.68 -16.32 -1.45
C ALA A 124 5.65 -17.45 -1.57
N SER A 125 4.40 -17.19 -1.18
CA SER A 125 3.36 -18.21 -1.10
C SER A 125 2.42 -18.12 -2.30
N LYS A 126 2.46 -19.14 -3.17
CA LYS A 126 1.70 -19.17 -4.44
C LYS A 126 0.17 -19.31 -4.28
N GLY A 127 -0.35 -19.46 -3.06
CA GLY A 127 -1.76 -19.77 -2.80
C GLY A 127 -2.58 -18.69 -2.07
N TRP A 128 -1.95 -17.64 -1.54
CA TRP A 128 -2.69 -16.63 -0.75
C TRP A 128 -3.04 -15.43 -1.61
N SER A 129 -4.31 -15.37 -2.04
CA SER A 129 -4.78 -14.29 -2.92
C SER A 129 -4.89 -12.94 -2.19
N LYS A 130 -5.25 -12.92 -0.90
CA LYS A 130 -5.42 -11.67 -0.12
C LYS A 130 -4.57 -11.64 1.15
N LEU A 131 -4.04 -10.46 1.47
CA LEU A 131 -3.28 -10.18 2.71
C LEU A 131 -4.06 -10.46 4.00
N ILE A 132 -5.39 -10.33 3.94
CA ILE A 132 -6.27 -10.57 5.09
C ILE A 132 -6.31 -12.06 5.45
N ASP A 133 -6.35 -12.93 4.44
CA ASP A 133 -6.39 -14.38 4.66
C ASP A 133 -5.08 -14.84 5.30
N LEU A 134 -3.95 -14.29 4.84
CA LEU A 134 -2.64 -14.51 5.44
C LEU A 134 -2.57 -14.01 6.88
N GLN A 135 -3.15 -12.84 7.17
CA GLN A 135 -3.21 -12.27 8.51
C GLN A 135 -4.02 -13.16 9.45
N THR A 136 -5.22 -13.58 9.03
CA THR A 136 -6.10 -14.44 9.81
C THR A 136 -5.42 -15.78 10.06
N TRP A 137 -4.80 -16.37 9.03
CA TRP A 137 -4.01 -17.59 9.19
C TRP A 137 -2.85 -17.41 10.17
N LEU A 138 -2.09 -16.31 10.09
CA LEU A 138 -1.05 -16.01 11.08
C LEU A 138 -1.62 -15.92 12.49
N GLN A 139 -2.74 -15.21 12.69
CA GLN A 139 -3.34 -15.03 14.01
C GLN A 139 -3.84 -16.36 14.62
N HIS A 140 -4.44 -17.23 13.82
CA HIS A 140 -4.96 -18.51 14.29
C HIS A 140 -3.93 -19.65 14.24
N GLY A 141 -2.91 -19.53 13.40
CA GLY A 141 -1.92 -20.55 13.10
C GLY A 141 -0.60 -20.40 13.86
N LEU A 142 -0.26 -19.20 14.37
CA LEU A 142 1.02 -18.97 15.07
C LEU A 142 1.25 -19.92 16.26
N PHE A 143 0.16 -20.35 16.89
CA PHE A 143 0.17 -21.19 18.08
C PHE A 143 -0.31 -22.62 17.82
N ILE A 144 -0.60 -22.97 16.56
CA ILE A 144 -0.88 -24.36 16.19
C ILE A 144 0.46 -25.08 16.17
N LYS A 145 0.68 -25.93 17.18
CA LYS A 145 1.88 -26.75 17.28
C LYS A 145 1.79 -27.91 16.29
N ASP A 146 2.28 -27.71 15.07
CA ASP A 146 2.32 -28.76 14.03
C ASP A 146 3.10 -30.01 14.47
N SER A 147 4.02 -29.88 15.44
CA SER A 147 4.97 -30.92 15.82
C SER A 147 4.37 -32.15 16.51
N ILE A 148 3.14 -32.07 17.06
CA ILE A 148 2.51 -33.24 17.69
C ILE A 148 1.73 -34.05 16.65
N ASN A 149 0.99 -33.37 15.77
CA ASN A 149 0.14 -34.03 14.80
C ASN A 149 0.93 -34.58 13.60
N THR A 150 1.88 -33.81 13.04
CA THR A 150 2.59 -34.24 11.83
C THR A 150 3.46 -35.49 12.03
N ASP A 151 4.18 -35.58 13.15
CA ASP A 151 4.98 -36.78 13.47
C ASP A 151 4.10 -37.98 13.87
N TYR A 152 2.97 -37.76 14.53
CA TYR A 152 1.98 -38.81 14.82
C TYR A 152 1.37 -39.40 13.54
N TYR A 153 0.91 -38.55 12.62
CA TYR A 153 0.36 -38.98 11.34
C TYR A 153 1.43 -39.61 10.43
N ARG A 154 2.69 -39.17 10.51
CA ARG A 154 3.83 -39.79 9.79
C ARG A 154 4.07 -41.23 10.27
N ARG A 155 4.26 -41.44 11.57
CA ARG A 155 4.50 -42.79 12.15
C ARG A 155 3.34 -43.75 11.91
N ARG A 156 2.09 -43.27 11.95
CA ARG A 156 0.92 -44.11 11.67
C ARG A 156 0.91 -44.61 10.22
N ARG A 157 1.25 -43.75 9.25
CA ARG A 157 1.35 -44.16 7.84
C ARG A 157 2.49 -45.15 7.60
N GLU A 158 3.65 -44.90 8.19
CA GLU A 158 4.79 -45.82 8.12
C GLU A 158 4.43 -47.19 8.69
N LYS A 159 3.76 -47.23 9.85
CA LYS A 159 3.28 -48.48 10.46
C LYS A 159 2.25 -49.19 9.59
N GLN A 160 1.31 -48.46 8.99
CA GLN A 160 0.30 -49.03 8.10
C GLN A 160 0.93 -49.62 6.82
N MET A 161 1.90 -48.91 6.22
CA MET A 161 2.64 -49.42 5.06
C MET A 161 3.46 -50.67 5.40
N LEU A 162 4.00 -50.75 6.63
CA LEU A 162 4.70 -51.93 7.10
C LEU A 162 3.76 -53.13 7.27
N ILE A 163 2.59 -52.91 7.85
CA ILE A 163 1.54 -53.93 8.00
C ILE A 163 1.08 -54.42 6.62
N ASP A 164 0.80 -53.50 5.71
CA ASP A 164 0.36 -53.81 4.35
C ASP A 164 1.42 -54.65 3.60
N LYS A 165 2.69 -54.23 3.65
CA LYS A 165 3.82 -55.00 3.10
C LYS A 165 3.93 -56.41 3.71
N LEU A 166 3.77 -56.53 5.03
CA LEU A 166 3.84 -57.82 5.71
C LEU A 166 2.66 -58.74 5.32
N GLN A 167 1.46 -58.18 5.16
CA GLN A 167 0.28 -58.90 4.67
C GLN A 167 0.49 -59.36 3.23
N THR A 168 0.99 -58.48 2.36
CA THR A 168 1.34 -58.85 0.97
C THR A 168 2.45 -59.91 0.92
N THR A 169 3.40 -59.96 1.85
CA THR A 169 4.41 -61.03 1.85
C THR A 169 3.88 -62.39 2.35
N LEU A 170 2.82 -62.38 3.17
CA LEU A 170 2.21 -63.59 3.71
C LEU A 170 1.17 -64.22 2.78
N GLU A 171 0.54 -63.43 1.90
CA GLU A 171 -0.43 -63.93 0.91
C GLU A 171 0.23 -64.55 -0.35
N PHE A 172 1.54 -64.40 -0.51
CA PHE A 172 2.31 -64.89 -1.67
C PHE A 172 3.37 -65.96 -1.29
N ALA A 173 3.29 -66.52 -0.08
CA ALA A 173 4.11 -67.63 0.42
C ALA A 173 3.22 -68.86 0.69
#